data_AF-A0A1H2WHA9-F1
#
_entry.id   AF-A0A1H2WHA9-F1
#
_cell.length_a   1.000
_cell.length_b   1.000
_cell.length_c   1.000
_cell.angle_alpha   90.00
_cell.angle_beta   90.00
_cell.angle_gamma   90.00
#
_symmetry.space_group_name_H-M   'P 1'
#
loop_
_entity.id
_entity.type
_entity.pdbx_description
1 polymer ?
#
loop_
_entity_poly.entity_id
_entity_poly.type
_entity_poly.pdbx_seq_one_letter_code
_entity_poly.pdbx_strand_id
1 'polypeptide(L)' 'MVTGLALAMGVGILSLVAILWLRLSQPPLPVLPEGVVLPVGARAAAVTFARNWTVVVTEAGEVLVYDRAGQLRQQVAVE' A
#
# COMPACT_ATOMS: atom_id res chain seq x y z
N MET A 1 13.73 43.02 12.68
CA MET A 1 12.35 42.69 13.08
C MET A 1 12.30 41.23 13.47
N VAL A 2 12.07 40.92 14.75
CA VAL A 2 12.09 39.54 15.26
C VAL A 2 10.86 38.72 14.84
N THR A 3 9.77 39.40 14.51
CA THR A 3 8.51 38.84 14.04
C THR A 3 8.66 38.04 12.75
N GLY A 4 9.50 38.51 11.81
CA GLY A 4 9.77 37.77 10.56
C GLY A 4 10.49 36.45 10.80
N LEU A 5 11.46 36.43 11.71
CA LEU A 5 12.17 35.20 12.09
C LEU A 5 11.24 34.23 12.82
N ALA A 6 10.40 34.73 13.73
CA ALA A 6 9.40 33.93 14.41
C ALA A 6 8.38 33.30 13.45
N LEU A 7 7.93 34.05 12.44
CA LEU A 7 7.02 33.55 11.40
C LEU A 7 7.68 32.44 10.58
N ALA A 8 8.93 32.63 10.14
CA ALA A 8 9.66 31.64 9.37
C ALA A 8 9.87 30.33 10.15
N MET A 9 10.23 30.41 11.44
CA MET A 9 10.35 29.24 12.31
C MET A 9 9.01 28.52 12.48
N GLY A 10 7.93 29.28 12.67
CA GLY A 10 6.58 28.72 12.79
C GLY A 10 6.16 27.95 11.54
N VAL A 11 6.34 28.53 10.35
CA VAL A 11 6.05 27.87 9.07
C VAL A 11 6.89 26.61 8.90
N GLY A 12 8.19 26.67 9.19
CA GLY A 12 9.08 25.50 9.07
C GLY A 12 8.66 24.34 9.97
N ILE A 13 8.32 24.62 11.24
CA ILE A 13 7.82 23.61 12.17
C ILE A 13 6.48 23.05 11.69
N LEU A 14 5.56 23.90 11.22
CA LEU A 14 4.27 23.46 10.67
C LEU A 14 4.45 22.50 9.50
N SER A 15 5.37 22.80 8.58
CA SER A 15 5.68 21.94 7.44
C SER A 15 6.24 20.60 7.89
N LEU A 16 7.17 20.58 8.86
CA LEU A 16 7.71 19.32 9.39
C LEU A 16 6.62 18.45 10.04
N VAL A 17 5.76 19.04 10.85
CA VAL A 17 4.64 18.34 11.49
C VAL A 17 3.66 17.80 10.45
N ALA A 18 3.32 18.60 9.43
CA ALA A 18 2.45 18.17 8.34
C ALA A 18 3.05 16.97 7.58
N ILE A 19 4.32 17.05 7.19
CA ILE A 19 5.01 15.95 6.50
C ILE A 19 5.03 14.70 7.37
N LEU A 20 5.38 14.84 8.65
CA LEU A 20 5.45 13.72 9.58
C LEU A 20 4.07 13.06 9.77
N TRP A 21 3.01 13.86 9.89
CA TRP A 21 1.63 13.38 9.97
C TRP A 21 1.24 12.54 8.75
N LEU A 22 1.50 13.06 7.54
CA LEU A 22 1.28 12.36 6.28
C LEU A 22 2.08 11.06 6.22
N ARG A 23 3.34 11.08 6.64
CA ARG A 23 4.22 9.90 6.60
C ARG A 23 3.83 8.82 7.60
N LEU A 24 3.45 9.19 8.83
CA LEU A 24 3.04 8.25 9.88
C LEU A 24 1.63 7.70 9.64
N SER A 25 0.77 8.45 8.96
CA SER A 25 -0.55 7.97 8.55
C SER A 25 -0.51 6.97 7.40
N GLN A 26 0.64 6.75 6.76
CA GLN A 26 0.78 5.69 5.78
C GLN A 26 0.98 4.35 6.51
N PRO A 27 0.02 3.40 6.40
CA PRO A 27 0.23 2.07 6.94
C PRO A 27 1.49 1.46 6.30
N PRO A 28 2.34 0.76 7.08
CA PRO A 28 3.50 0.05 6.53
C PRO A 28 3.03 -0.84 5.39
N LEU A 29 3.69 -0.77 4.22
CA LEU A 29 3.40 -1.69 3.13
C LEU A 29 3.65 -3.12 3.66
N PRO A 30 2.63 -3.97 3.75
CA PRO A 30 2.83 -5.35 4.15
C PRO A 30 3.70 -6.05 3.11
N VAL A 31 4.60 -6.88 3.61
CA VAL A 31 5.55 -7.63 2.80
C VAL A 31 4.79 -8.67 1.98
N LEU A 32 5.04 -8.70 0.68
CA LEU A 32 4.47 -9.71 -0.19
C LEU A 32 5.10 -11.08 0.15
N PRO A 33 4.30 -12.11 0.51
CA PRO A 33 4.83 -13.44 0.80
C PRO A 33 5.52 -14.02 -0.45
N GLU A 34 6.69 -14.64 -0.27
CA GLU A 34 7.46 -15.25 -1.37
C GLU A 34 6.69 -16.37 -2.11
N GLY A 35 5.65 -16.92 -1.49
CA GLY A 35 4.78 -17.93 -2.08
C GLY A 35 3.71 -17.40 -3.03
N VAL A 36 3.55 -16.08 -3.20
CA VAL A 36 2.57 -15.52 -4.16
C VAL A 36 3.09 -15.71 -5.58
N VAL A 37 2.74 -16.85 -6.17
CA VAL A 37 3.03 -17.16 -7.57
C VAL A 37 1.82 -16.77 -8.41
N LEU A 38 2.04 -15.84 -9.36
CA LEU A 38 1.03 -15.52 -10.35
C LEU A 38 0.99 -16.63 -11.42
N PRO A 39 -0.20 -16.98 -11.94
CA PRO A 39 -0.33 -17.87 -13.09
C PRO A 39 0.55 -17.39 -14.27
N VAL A 40 1.05 -18.33 -15.08
CA VAL A 40 1.95 -18.03 -16.21
C VAL A 40 1.33 -16.97 -17.13
N GLY A 41 1.98 -15.81 -17.23
CA GLY A 41 1.55 -14.70 -18.07
C GLY A 41 0.60 -13.69 -17.42
N ALA A 42 0.14 -13.91 -16.18
CA ALA A 42 -0.67 -12.95 -15.46
C ALA A 42 0.18 -11.77 -14.95
N ARG A 43 -0.22 -10.53 -15.26
CA ARG A 43 0.33 -9.31 -14.66
C ARG A 43 -0.62 -8.78 -13.61
N ALA A 44 -0.08 -8.43 -12.44
CA ALA A 44 -0.85 -7.75 -11.40
C ALA A 44 -1.13 -6.30 -11.83
N ALA A 45 -2.41 -5.94 -11.93
CA ALA A 45 -2.87 -4.57 -12.06
C ALA A 45 -2.95 -3.86 -10.70
N ALA A 46 -3.35 -4.59 -9.65
CA ALA A 46 -3.40 -4.08 -8.28
C ALA A 46 -3.13 -5.18 -7.26
N VAL A 47 -2.48 -4.83 -6.14
CA VAL A 47 -2.26 -5.73 -5.00
C VAL A 47 -2.76 -5.06 -3.74
N THR A 48 -3.77 -5.67 -3.10
CA THR A 48 -4.37 -5.20 -1.85
C THR A 48 -4.09 -6.19 -0.75
N PHE A 49 -3.54 -5.70 0.35
CA PHE A 49 -3.23 -6.53 1.50
C PHE A 49 -4.24 -6.30 2.62
N ALA A 50 -4.96 -7.36 2.99
CA ALA A 50 -5.83 -7.37 4.16
C ALA A 50 -5.11 -7.96 5.37
N ARG A 51 -5.77 -7.94 6.54
CA ARG A 51 -5.21 -8.44 7.81
C ARG A 51 -4.64 -9.87 7.73
N ASN A 52 -5.32 -10.75 6.99
CA ASN A 52 -5.01 -12.19 6.97
C ASN A 52 -4.87 -12.79 5.55
N TRP A 53 -4.99 -11.98 4.50
CA TRP A 53 -4.96 -12.45 3.12
C TRP A 53 -4.51 -11.33 2.17
N THR A 54 -4.01 -11.71 1.01
CA THR A 54 -3.55 -10.81 -0.06
C THR A 54 -4.45 -11.00 -1.27
N VAL A 55 -4.96 -9.91 -1.82
CA VAL A 55 -5.76 -9.93 -3.05
C VAL A 55 -4.91 -9.34 -4.16
N VAL A 56 -4.73 -10.09 -5.24
CA VAL A 56 -4.06 -9.66 -6.46
C VAL A 56 -5.11 -9.57 -7.55
N VAL A 57 -5.28 -8.40 -8.14
CA VAL A 57 -6.12 -8.19 -9.32
C VAL A 57 -5.20 -8.24 -10.54
N THR A 58 -5.52 -9.08 -11.52
CA THR A 58 -4.76 -9.19 -12.77
C THR A 58 -5.26 -8.17 -13.81
N GLU A 59 -4.40 -7.84 -14.78
CA GLU A 59 -4.80 -7.05 -15.97
C GLU A 59 -5.88 -7.75 -16.80
N ALA A 60 -6.04 -9.07 -16.64
CA ALA A 60 -7.08 -9.86 -17.28
C ALA A 60 -8.44 -9.79 -16.55
N GLY A 61 -8.58 -8.96 -15.50
CA GLY A 61 -9.81 -8.84 -14.73
C GLY A 61 -10.02 -9.97 -13.72
N GLU A 62 -8.98 -10.73 -13.36
CA GLU A 62 -9.10 -11.81 -12.38
C GLU A 62 -8.70 -11.34 -10.99
N VAL A 63 -9.48 -11.70 -9.98
CA VAL A 63 -9.19 -11.48 -8.57
C VAL A 63 -8.68 -12.79 -7.97
N LEU A 64 -7.38 -12.82 -7.68
CA LEU A 64 -6.69 -13.92 -7.02
C LEU A 64 -6.56 -13.59 -5.53
N VAL A 65 -7.15 -14.42 -4.67
CA VAL A 65 -7.07 -14.28 -3.21
C VAL A 65 -6.09 -15.31 -2.67
N TYR A 66 -4.98 -14.83 -2.12
CA TYR A 66 -3.94 -15.62 -1.47
C TYR A 66 -4.05 -15.51 0.05
N ASP A 67 -3.76 -16.59 0.77
CA ASP A 67 -3.64 -16.54 2.22
C ASP A 67 -2.27 -16.00 2.69
N ARG A 68 -2.07 -15.94 4.01
CA ARG A 68 -0.80 -15.53 4.62
C ARG A 68 0.38 -16.46 4.26
N ALA A 69 0.09 -17.73 3.93
CA ALA A 69 1.09 -18.71 3.52
C ALA A 69 1.41 -18.64 2.00
N GLY A 70 0.75 -17.73 1.25
CA GLY A 70 0.90 -17.61 -0.20
C GLY A 70 0.10 -18.65 -0.99
N GLN A 71 -0.78 -19.42 -0.37
CA GLN A 71 -1.63 -20.39 -1.06
C GLN A 71 -2.82 -19.67 -1.70
N LEU A 72 -3.08 -19.97 -2.99
CA LEU A 72 -4.25 -19.47 -3.69
C LEU A 72 -5.51 -20.11 -3.09
N ARG A 73 -6.35 -19.30 -2.44
CA ARG A 73 -7.60 -19.75 -1.83
C ARG A 73 -8.79 -19.61 -2.77
N GLN A 74 -8.79 -18.56 -3.59
CA GLN A 74 -9.91 -18.25 -4.45
C GLN A 74 -9.44 -17.50 -5.70
N GLN A 75 -9.99 -17.86 -6.84
CA GLN A 75 -9.83 -17.14 -8.10
C GLN A 75 -11.24 -16.79 -8.59
N VAL A 76 -11.49 -15.52 -8.84
CA VAL A 76 -12.78 -15.01 -9.33
C VAL A 76 -12.51 -14.16 -10.56
N ALA A 77 -13.14 -14.48 -11.68
CA ALA A 77 -13.14 -13.59 -12.84
C ALA A 77 -14.17 -12.47 -12.61
N VAL A 78 -13.76 -11.21 -12.81
CA VAL A 78 -14.64 -10.05 -12.79
C VAL A 78 -14.98 -9.73 -14.24
N GLU A 79 -16.22 -10.02 -14.64
CA GLU A 79 -16.79 -9.67 -15.95
C GLU A 79 -17.32 -8.23 -15.97
#